data_AF-A0A9J6G139-F1
#
_entry.id   AF-A0A9J6G139-F1
#
_cell.length_a   1.000
_cell.length_b   1.000
_cell.length_c   1.000
_cell.angle_alpha   90.00
_cell.angle_beta   90.00
_cell.angle_gamma   90.00
#
_symmetry.space_group_name_H-M   'P 1'
#
loop_
_entity.id
_entity.type
_entity.pdbx_description
1 polymer ?
#
loop_
_entity_poly.entity_id
_entity_poly.type
_entity_poly.pdbx_seq_one_letter_code
_entity_poly.pdbx_strand_id
1 'polypeptide(L)' 'MHHDPQNFPDPFTFNPERFSEENVGSIQPYTYLPFGAGPRNCIGMRFALQAVKLSVLHTVRNVQLVRTEKTKVSLNYIF' A
#
# COMPACT_ATOMS: atom_id res chain seq x y z
N MET A 1 -11.34 -1.80 8.72
CA MET A 1 -11.13 -2.75 7.60
C MET A 1 -9.64 -2.94 7.31
N HIS A 2 -8.93 -2.03 6.62
CA HIS A 2 -7.49 -2.26 6.30
C HIS A 2 -6.57 -2.23 7.53
N HIS A 3 -6.96 -1.51 8.58
CA HIS A 3 -6.26 -1.53 9.87
C HIS A 3 -6.97 -2.38 10.94
N ASP A 4 -7.87 -3.26 10.52
CA ASP A 4 -8.56 -4.16 11.45
C ASP A 4 -7.62 -5.30 11.85
N PRO A 5 -7.26 -5.44 13.13
CA PRO A 5 -6.33 -6.48 13.57
C PRO A 5 -6.87 -7.90 13.36
N GLN A 6 -8.19 -8.09 13.19
CA GLN A 6 -8.77 -9.40 12.88
C GLN A 6 -8.37 -9.88 11.46
N ASN A 7 -8.18 -8.95 10.53
CA ASN A 7 -7.83 -9.24 9.14
C ASN A 7 -6.33 -9.02 8.84
N PHE A 8 -5.71 -8.09 9.57
CA PHE A 8 -4.33 -7.67 9.37
C PHE A 8 -3.60 -7.64 10.72
N PRO A 9 -2.93 -8.74 11.13
CA PRO A 9 -2.07 -8.73 12.32
C PRO A 9 -1.03 -7.62 12.24
N ASP A 10 -0.80 -6.89 13.34
CA ASP A 10 0.03 -5.68 13.39
C ASP A 10 -0.30 -4.67 12.28
N PRO A 11 -1.55 -4.14 12.26
CA PRO A 11 -2.09 -3.41 11.11
C PRO A 11 -1.37 -2.09 10.80
N PHE A 12 -0.70 -1.51 11.79
CA PHE A 12 0.03 -0.24 11.66
C PHE A 12 1.50 -0.44 11.29
N THR A 13 1.98 -1.68 11.24
CA THR A 13 3.35 -2.00 10.82
C THR A 13 3.41 -2.03 9.29
N PHE A 14 4.35 -1.28 8.71
CA PHE A 14 4.66 -1.38 7.29
C PHE A 14 5.36 -2.73 7.01
N ASN A 15 4.58 -3.73 6.60
CA ASN A 15 5.06 -5.07 6.28
C ASN A 15 4.72 -5.44 4.82
N PRO A 16 5.66 -5.24 3.87
CA PRO A 16 5.48 -5.61 2.46
C PRO A 16 5.24 -7.10 2.23
N GLU A 17 5.85 -7.97 3.05
CA GLU A 17 5.77 -9.43 2.92
C GLU A 17 4.34 -9.96 3.09
N ARG A 18 3.44 -9.17 3.67
CA ARG A 18 2.01 -9.51 3.73
C ARG A 18 1.41 -9.74 2.33
N PHE A 19 1.96 -9.08 1.31
CA PHE A 19 1.49 -9.15 -0.08
C PHE A 19 2.44 -9.96 -0.98
N SER A 20 3.33 -10.77 -0.39
CA SER A 20 4.17 -11.70 -1.14
C SER A 20 3.33 -12.77 -1.85
N GLU A 21 3.90 -13.45 -2.84
CA GLU A 21 3.20 -14.53 -3.55
C GLU A 21 2.74 -15.66 -2.62
N GLU A 22 3.51 -15.94 -1.56
CA GLU A 22 3.18 -16.95 -0.54
C GLU A 22 2.02 -16.50 0.36
N ASN A 23 1.99 -15.22 0.76
CA ASN A 23 1.04 -14.72 1.76
C ASN A 23 -0.24 -14.12 1.16
N VAL A 24 -0.23 -13.70 -0.12
CA VAL A 24 -1.38 -13.01 -0.71
C VAL A 24 -2.66 -13.85 -0.69
N GLY A 25 -2.53 -15.18 -0.74
CA GLY A 25 -3.67 -16.11 -0.65
C GLY A 25 -4.32 -16.16 0.73
N SER A 26 -3.65 -15.71 1.80
CA SER A 26 -4.22 -15.66 3.15
C SER A 26 -5.06 -14.41 3.40
N ILE A 27 -5.00 -13.42 2.50
CA ILE A 27 -5.77 -12.18 2.63
C ILE A 27 -7.24 -12.49 2.31
N GLN A 28 -8.10 -12.31 3.31
CA GLN A 28 -9.52 -12.56 3.16
C GLN A 28 -10.12 -11.66 2.07
N PRO A 29 -10.90 -12.20 1.11
CA PRO A 29 -11.53 -11.40 0.07
C PRO A 29 -12.31 -10.22 0.65
N TYR A 30 -12.28 -9.08 -0.05
CA TYR A 30 -12.97 -7.84 0.34
C TYR A 30 -12.50 -7.17 1.63
N THR A 31 -11.44 -7.67 2.28
CA THR A 31 -10.82 -7.00 3.45
C THR A 31 -9.72 -6.03 3.06
N TYR A 32 -9.20 -6.12 1.83
CA TYR A 32 -8.27 -5.16 1.21
C TYR A 32 -8.83 -4.69 -0.14
N LEU A 33 -9.29 -3.44 -0.20
CA LEU A 33 -9.99 -2.85 -1.36
C LEU A 33 -9.51 -1.41 -1.66
N PRO A 34 -8.21 -1.19 -1.92
CA PRO A 34 -7.68 0.15 -2.17
C PRO A 34 -8.26 0.82 -3.42
N PHE A 35 -8.80 0.03 -4.36
CA PHE A 35 -9.43 0.50 -5.60
C PHE A 35 -10.93 0.17 -5.67
N GLY A 36 -11.55 -0.27 -4.57
CA GLY A 36 -12.93 -0.77 -4.56
C GLY A 36 -13.11 -2.10 -5.32
N ALA A 37 -14.36 -2.51 -5.49
CA ALA A 37 -14.76 -3.73 -6.20
C ALA A 37 -16.07 -3.54 -6.98
N GLY A 38 -16.37 -4.47 -7.89
CA GLY A 38 -17.60 -4.45 -8.70
C GLY A 38 -17.61 -3.40 -9.81
N PRO A 39 -18.79 -3.11 -10.40
CA PRO A 39 -18.93 -2.24 -11.58
C PRO A 39 -18.53 -0.77 -11.34
N ARG A 40 -18.37 -0.39 -10.08
CA ARG A 40 -18.01 0.98 -9.64
C ARG A 40 -16.63 1.02 -8.99
N ASN A 41 -15.75 0.06 -9.29
CA ASN A 41 -14.36 0.14 -8.85
C ASN A 41 -13.62 1.29 -9.57
N CYS A 42 -12.38 1.55 -9.13
CA CYS A 42 -11.55 2.59 -9.74
C CYS A 42 -11.20 2.22 -11.19
N ILE A 43 -11.75 2.98 -12.14
CA ILE A 43 -11.44 2.84 -13.57
C ILE A 43 -9.94 2.99 -13.88
N GLY A 44 -9.23 3.77 -13.07
CA GLY A 44 -7.81 4.05 -13.21
C GLY A 44 -6.87 3.02 -12.57
N MET A 45 -7.37 1.96 -11.93
CA MET A 45 -6.56 1.02 -11.14
C MET A 45 -5.32 0.51 -11.89
N ARG A 46 -5.51 0.02 -13.12
CA ARG A 46 -4.41 -0.56 -13.92
C ARG A 46 -3.38 0.49 -14.31
N PHE A 47 -3.84 1.70 -14.66
CA PHE A 47 -2.98 2.82 -15.00
C PHE A 47 -2.15 3.27 -13.79
N ALA A 48 -2.82 3.50 -12.64
CA ALA A 48 -2.17 3.93 -11.41
C ALA A 48 -1.10 2.93 -10.94
N LEU A 49 -1.41 1.63 -10.97
CA LEU A 49 -0.44 0.59 -10.59
C LEU A 49 0.80 0.59 -11.50
N GLN A 50 0.63 0.75 -12.82
CA GLN A 50 1.77 0.85 -13.74
C GLN A 50 2.59 2.11 -13.49
N ALA A 51 1.93 3.27 -13.38
CA ALA A 51 2.59 4.55 -13.15
C ALA A 51 3.39 4.55 -11.83
N VAL A 52 2.82 4.02 -10.75
CA VAL A 52 3.50 3.94 -9.43
C VAL A 52 4.66 2.95 -9.47
N LYS A 53 4.49 1.76 -10.07
CA LYS A 53 5.58 0.78 -10.18
C LYS A 53 6.79 1.34 -10.93
N LEU A 54 6.56 2.02 -12.05
CA LEU A 54 7.63 2.65 -12.83
C LEU A 54 8.28 3.81 -12.05
N SER A 55 7.48 4.65 -11.40
CA SER A 55 7.98 5.75 -10.57
C SER A 55 8.87 5.25 -9.43
N VAL A 56 8.41 4.23 -8.69
CA VAL A 56 9.18 3.61 -7.59
C VAL A 56 10.46 2.97 -8.13
N LEU A 57 10.37 2.19 -9.22
CA LEU A 57 11.53 1.55 -9.85
C LEU A 57 12.60 2.57 -10.23
N HIS A 58 12.22 3.65 -10.91
CA HIS A 58 13.14 4.69 -11.33
C HIS A 58 13.72 5.46 -10.14
N THR A 59 12.90 5.73 -9.12
CA THR A 59 13.32 6.40 -7.89
C THR A 59 14.37 5.55 -7.17
N VAL A 60 14.07 4.29 -6.86
CA VAL A 60 14.97 3.40 -6.11
C VAL A 60 16.26 3.11 -6.86
N ARG A 61 16.25 3.10 -8.20
CA ARG A 61 17.45 2.88 -9.02
C ARG A 61 18.39 4.09 -9.06
N ASN A 62 17.86 5.30 -9.09
CA ASN A 62 18.64 6.49 -9.43
C ASN A 62 18.79 7.50 -8.29
N VAL A 63 17.97 7.41 -7.24
CA VAL A 63 18.04 8.31 -6.09
C VAL A 63 17.98 7.56 -4.77
N GLN A 64 18.66 8.09 -3.76
CA GLN A 64 18.55 7.62 -2.39
C GLN A 64 17.60 8.54 -1.62
N LEU A 65 16.51 7.98 -1.11
CA LEU A 65 15.58 8.72 -0.25
C LEU A 65 16.15 8.78 1.17
N VAL A 66 16.51 9.98 1.61
CA VAL A 66 17.00 10.24 2.97
C VAL A 66 16.06 11.19 3.70
N ARG A 67 15.90 10.96 4.99
CA ARG A 67 15.16 11.87 5.86
C ARG A 67 15.96 13.15 6.09
N THR A 68 15.29 14.28 6.13
CA THR A 68 15.88 15.56 6.54
C THR A 68 15.23 16.06 7.82
N GLU A 69 15.79 17.10 8.43
CA GLU A 69 15.23 17.76 9.63
C GLU A 69 13.80 18.27 9.41
N LYS A 70 13.45 18.61 8.16
CA LYS A 70 12.11 19.09 7.77
C LYS A 70 11.11 17.95 7.53
N THR A 71 11.54 16.69 7.52
CA THR A 71 10.64 15.55 7.31
C THR A 71 9.79 15.28 8.55
N LYS A 72 8.48 15.48 8.43
CA LYS A 72 7.50 15.12 9.46
C LYS A 72 7.43 13.59 9.60
N VAL A 73 7.69 13.07 10.79
CA VAL A 73 7.72 11.62 11.08
C VAL A 73 6.36 11.06 11.38
N SER A 74 5.54 11.82 12.13
CA SER A 74 4.17 11.44 12.40
C SER A 74 3.30 11.89 11.22
N LEU A 75 2.84 10.90 10.44
CA LEU A 75 1.70 11.10 9.57
C LEU A 75 0.48 11.16 10.48
N ASN A 76 0.08 12.36 10.88
CA ASN A 76 -1.14 12.57 11.63
C ASN A 76 -2.31 12.32 10.66
N TYR A 77 -2.79 11.08 10.63
CA TYR A 77 -4.01 10.73 9.92
C TYR A 77 -5.19 11.31 10.71
N ILE A 78 -5.87 12.31 10.15
CA ILE A 78 -7.16 12.78 10.66
C ILE A 78 -8.16 11.71 10.24
N PHE A 79 -8.55 10.84 11.18
CA PHE A 79 -9.67 9.91 11.01
C PHE A 79 -10.94 10.56 11.54
#